data_AF-A0A530KPJ7-F1
#
_entry.id   AF-A0A530KPJ7-F1
#
_cell.length_a   1.000
_cell.length_b   1.000
_cell.length_c   1.000
_cell.angle_alpha   90.00
_cell.angle_beta   90.00
_cell.angle_gamma   90.00
#
_symmetry.space_group_name_H-M   'P 1'
#
loop_
_entity.id
_entity.type
_entity.pdbx_description
1 polymer ?
#
loop_
_entity_poly.entity_id
_entity_poly.type
_entity_poly.pdbx_seq_one_letter_code
_entity_poly.pdbx_strand_id
1 'polypeptide(L)' 'MNKTRSIDAPEAVSMSAAEFKRWLSAMNYTGRAAAKALGVSAASVVNYQRDGAPPPIRAMCRVLYPNQMEAVYPWEGRGK' A
#
# COMPACT_ATOMS: atom_id res chain seq x y z
N MET A 1 -22.91 -33.52 6.61
CA MET A 1 -22.30 -32.42 7.40
C MET A 1 -21.50 -31.56 6.44
N ASN A 2 -22.06 -30.44 5.96
CA ASN A 2 -21.45 -29.63 4.91
C ASN A 2 -20.55 -28.56 5.52
N LYS A 3 -19.29 -28.60 5.08
CA LYS A 3 -18.13 -27.81 5.48
C LYS A 3 -18.37 -26.33 5.13
N THR A 4 -18.59 -25.49 6.12
CA THR A 4 -18.65 -24.04 5.96
C THR A 4 -17.26 -23.57 5.50
N ARG A 5 -17.14 -23.25 4.21
CA ARG A 5 -15.99 -22.52 3.68
C ARG A 5 -16.04 -21.14 4.33
N SER A 6 -15.25 -20.95 5.38
CA SER A 6 -14.90 -19.62 5.86
C SER A 6 -14.38 -18.85 4.66
N ILE A 7 -15.13 -17.83 4.28
CA ILE A 7 -14.78 -16.90 3.22
C ILE A 7 -13.56 -16.18 3.79
N ASP A 8 -12.39 -16.56 3.29
CA ASP A 8 -11.11 -15.94 3.59
C ASP A 8 -11.33 -14.42 3.44
N ALA A 9 -11.32 -13.68 4.56
CA ALA A 9 -11.34 -12.23 4.49
C ALA A 9 -10.15 -11.87 3.61
N PRO A 10 -10.31 -11.08 2.53
CA PRO A 10 -9.23 -10.83 1.58
C PRO A 10 -8.02 -10.44 2.41
N GLU A 11 -6.98 -11.29 2.42
CA GLU A 11 -5.79 -11.06 3.22
C GLU A 11 -5.44 -9.61 3.04
N ALA A 12 -5.42 -8.84 4.13
CA ALA A 12 -5.25 -7.42 4.03
C ALA A 12 -3.83 -7.22 3.50
N VAL A 13 -3.71 -7.02 2.18
CA VAL A 13 -2.42 -7.17 1.50
C VAL A 13 -1.60 -5.95 1.87
N SER A 14 -0.57 -6.14 2.70
CA SER A 14 0.37 -5.08 3.05
C SER A 14 1.13 -4.62 1.80
N MET A 15 1.60 -3.37 1.82
CA MET A 15 2.46 -2.81 0.78
C MET A 15 3.90 -2.99 1.21
N SER A 16 4.74 -3.58 0.36
CA SER A 16 6.15 -3.76 0.68
C SER A 16 6.90 -2.43 0.75
N ALA A 17 8.01 -2.37 1.48
CA ALA A 17 8.84 -1.17 1.57
C ALA A 17 9.28 -0.63 0.19
N ALA A 18 9.60 -1.53 -0.74
CA ALA A 18 9.96 -1.18 -2.12
C ALA A 18 8.79 -0.53 -2.87
N GLU A 19 7.58 -1.05 -2.69
CA GLU A 19 6.37 -0.48 -3.29
C GLU A 19 6.11 0.91 -2.72
N PHE A 20 6.21 1.07 -1.39
CA PHE A 20 5.99 2.36 -0.74
C PHE A 20 7.00 3.43 -1.20
N LYS A 21 8.29 3.08 -1.33
CA LYS A 21 9.31 3.98 -1.90
C LYS A 21 8.99 4.37 -3.34
N ARG A 22 8.50 3.44 -4.15
CA ARG A 22 8.11 3.72 -5.54
C ARG A 22 6.91 4.66 -5.58
N TRP A 23 5.92 4.46 -4.72
CA TRP A 23 4.77 5.37 -4.60
C TRP A 23 5.21 6.78 -4.23
N LEU A 24 6.13 6.93 -3.25
CA LEU A 24 6.71 8.23 -2.90
C LEU A 24 7.38 8.90 -4.10
N SER A 25 8.15 8.14 -4.88
CA SER A 25 8.82 8.64 -6.09
C SER A 25 7.82 9.04 -7.17
N ALA A 26 6.76 8.26 -7.39
CA ALA A 26 5.75 8.51 -8.42
C ALA A 26 4.90 9.76 -8.09
N MET A 27 4.62 9.99 -6.81
CA MET A 27 3.91 11.18 -6.32
C MET A 27 4.81 12.42 -6.22
N ASN A 28 6.13 12.26 -6.43
CA ASN A 28 7.14 13.28 -6.12
C ASN A 28 7.01 13.81 -4.67
N TYR A 29 6.64 12.92 -3.73
CA TYR A 29 6.45 13.27 -2.34
C TYR A 29 7.73 13.13 -1.53
N THR A 30 8.08 14.20 -0.82
CA THR A 30 9.03 14.11 0.30
C THR A 30 8.36 13.45 1.50
N GLY A 31 9.14 12.88 2.43
CA GLY A 31 8.58 12.17 3.59
C GLY A 31 7.57 13.00 4.41
N ARG A 32 7.74 14.33 4.48
CA ARG A 32 6.78 15.25 5.13
C ARG A 32 5.50 15.47 4.30
N ALA A 33 5.61 15.57 2.99
CA ALA A 33 4.45 15.69 2.10
C ALA A 33 3.60 14.42 2.12
N ALA A 34 4.24 13.25 2.09
CA ALA A 34 3.59 11.96 2.22
C ALA A 34 2.89 11.78 3.58
N ALA A 35 3.55 12.19 4.66
CA ALA A 35 2.98 12.19 6.01
C ALA A 35 1.66 13.00 6.06
N LYS A 36 1.67 14.20 5.47
CA LYS A 36 0.47 15.05 5.38
C LYS A 36 -0.61 14.44 4.49
N ALA A 37 -0.25 13.86 3.35
CA ALA A 37 -1.20 13.26 2.41
C ALA A 37 -1.86 11.99 2.97
N LEU A 38 -1.10 11.18 3.72
CA LEU A 38 -1.58 9.94 4.34
C LEU A 38 -2.17 10.14 5.75
N GLY A 39 -2.11 11.36 6.29
CA GLY A 39 -2.58 11.65 7.66
C GLY A 39 -1.78 10.93 8.76
N VAL A 40 -0.49 10.65 8.52
CA VAL A 40 0.38 9.94 9.47
C VAL A 40 1.57 10.81 9.88
N SER A 41 2.29 10.38 10.92
CA SER A 41 3.54 11.03 11.33
C SER A 41 4.67 10.76 10.33
N ALA A 42 5.61 11.71 10.21
CA ALA A 42 6.81 11.53 9.39
C ALA A 42 7.66 10.30 9.80
N ALA A 43 7.67 9.98 11.10
CA ALA A 43 8.30 8.75 11.61
C ALA A 43 7.64 7.48 11.05
N SER A 44 6.31 7.46 10.94
CA SER A 44 5.59 6.34 10.34
C SER A 44 5.93 6.18 8.87
N VAL A 45 6.09 7.28 8.12
CA VAL A 45 6.55 7.23 6.72
C VAL A 45 7.94 6.59 6.61
N VAL A 46 8.88 6.95 7.49
CA VAL A 46 10.22 6.34 7.52
C VAL A 46 10.14 4.84 7.85
N ASN A 47 9.29 4.45 8.79
CA ASN A 47 9.04 3.04 9.10
C ASN A 47 8.46 2.30 7.88
N TYR A 48 7.49 2.89 7.18
CA TYR A 48 6.92 2.28 5.98
C TYR A 48 7.92 2.16 4.83
N GLN A 49 8.88 3.08 4.73
CA GLN A 49 10.00 2.95 3.80
C GLN A 49 10.98 1.83 4.18
N ARG A 50 10.98 1.34 5.42
CA ARG A 50 11.88 0.26 5.87
C ARG A 50 11.18 -1.09 5.86
N ASP A 51 10.01 -1.16 6.47
CA ASP A 51 9.30 -2.40 6.79
C ASP A 51 8.11 -2.65 5.86
N GLY A 52 7.67 -1.62 5.14
CA GLY A 52 6.44 -1.65 4.35
C GLY A 52 5.27 -0.98 5.05
N ALA A 53 4.24 -0.64 4.28
CA ALA A 53 3.07 0.04 4.78
C ALA A 53 1.92 -0.96 5.04
N PRO A 54 1.17 -0.80 6.13
CA PRO A 54 0.07 -1.69 6.44
C PRO A 54 -1.10 -1.49 5.45
N PRO A 55 -2.05 -2.44 5.40
CA PRO A 55 -3.12 -2.46 4.40
C PRO A 55 -3.98 -1.18 4.33
N PRO A 56 -4.31 -0.51 5.45
CA PRO A 56 -5.02 0.78 5.41
C PRO A 56 -4.23 1.88 4.68
N ILE A 57 -2.91 1.93 4.88
CA ILE A 57 -2.04 2.90 4.21
C ILE A 57 -1.95 2.57 2.72
N ARG A 58 -1.86 1.29 2.36
CA ARG A 58 -1.91 0.85 0.97
C ARG A 58 -3.19 1.31 0.28
N ALA A 59 -4.35 1.16 0.94
CA ALA A 59 -5.62 1.61 0.39
C ALA A 59 -5.61 3.14 0.16
N MET A 60 -5.07 3.93 1.09
CA MET A 60 -4.92 5.38 0.91
C MET A 60 -3.96 5.73 -0.23
N CYS A 61 -2.83 5.04 -0.36
CA CYS A 61 -1.92 5.22 -1.49
C CYS A 61 -2.61 4.98 -2.85
N ARG A 62 -3.53 4.01 -2.92
CA ARG A 62 -4.35 3.74 -4.14
C ARG A 62 -5.36 4.85 -4.42
N VAL A 63 -6.04 5.36 -3.40
CA VAL A 63 -7.02 6.47 -3.56
C VAL A 63 -6.33 7.74 -4.06
N LEU A 64 -5.13 8.03 -3.56
CA LEU A 64 -4.35 9.21 -3.96
C LEU A 64 -3.68 9.06 -5.34
N TYR A 65 -3.53 7.83 -5.83
CA TYR A 65 -2.86 7.55 -7.11
C TYR A 65 -3.56 6.43 -7.92
N PRO A 66 -4.82 6.63 -8.35
CA PRO A 66 -5.62 5.56 -8.96
C PRO A 66 -5.15 5.19 -10.38
N ASN A 67 -4.66 6.13 -11.19
CA ASN A 67 -4.47 5.95 -12.64
C ASN A 67 -3.11 5.39 -13.08
N GLN A 68 -2.06 5.51 -12.27
CA GLN A 68 -0.69 5.15 -12.65
C GLN A 68 -0.23 3.85 -12.01
N MET A 69 -1.01 3.38 -11.04
CA MET A 69 -0.67 2.21 -10.27
C MET A 69 -1.10 0.95 -11.10
N GLU A 70 -2.25 0.95 -11.81
CA GLU A 70 -2.71 -0.18 -12.65
C GLU A 70 -1.90 -0.34 -13.95
N ALA A 71 -1.51 0.79 -14.56
CA ALA A 71 -0.78 0.78 -15.82
C ALA A 71 0.67 0.29 -15.69
N VAL A 72 1.26 0.40 -14.50
CA VAL A 72 2.68 0.07 -14.27
C VAL A 72 2.84 -1.26 -13.53
N TYR A 73 1.92 -1.69 -12.67
CA TYR A 73 2.00 -2.99 -12.00
C TYR A 73 0.62 -3.57 -11.63
N PRO A 74 0.16 -4.69 -12.23
CA PRO A 74 -1.00 -5.42 -11.74
C PRO A 74 -0.68 -6.08 -10.39
N TRP A 75 -1.11 -5.46 -9.31
CA TRP A 75 -1.01 -5.95 -7.92
C TRP A 75 -1.79 -7.24 -7.63
N GLU A 76 -2.63 -7.69 -8.56
CA GLU A 76 -3.42 -8.93 -8.46
C GLU A 76 -2.69 -10.16 -9.05
N GLY A 77 -1.40 -10.05 -9.38
CA GLY A 77 -0.75 -11.04 -10.24
C GLY A 77 0.37 -11.89 -9.64
N ARG A 78 0.40 -12.23 -8.34
CA ARG A 78 1.24 -13.34 -7.84
C ARG A 78 0.59 -14.09 -6.66
N GLY A 79 -0.60 -14.61 -6.90
CA GLY A 79 -0.98 -15.89 -6.32
C GLY A 79 -0.49 -16.98 -7.27
N LYS A 80 0.59 -17.68 -6.92
CA LYS A 80 0.91 -18.98 -7.51
C LYS A 80 1.10 -19.96 -6.37
#